data_AF-A0A812R5D7-F1
#
_entry.id   AF-A0A812R5D7-F1
#
_cell.length_a   1.000
_cell.length_b   1.000
_cell.length_c   1.000
_cell.angle_alpha   90.00
_cell.angle_beta   90.00
_cell.angle_gamma   90.00
#
_symmetry.space_group_name_H-M   'P 1'
#
loop_
_entity.id
_entity.type
_entity.pdbx_description
1 polymer ?
#
loop_
_entity_poly.entity_id
_entity_poly.type
_entity_poly.pdbx_seq_one_letter_code
_entity_poly.pdbx_strand_id
1 'polypeptide(L)'
;MKLLSLIIYRWQEDNSLELVTCEELTSFSFFHRGPLREHIKFHSRLIASRTPPGQRQSIDFDQNLGKCYSWSHPEANGPTLTATVLVDGEYPMRVAFALAAEAIRILRETVPKDTVEVIVGSEL
;
A
#
# COMPACT_ATOMS: atom_id res chain seq x y z
N MET A 1 -9.14 -5.08 -16.38
CA MET A 1 -9.36 -5.41 -14.93
C MET A 1 -8.23 -6.26 -14.32
N LYS A 2 -7.17 -5.63 -13.82
CA LYS A 2 -6.06 -6.34 -13.13
C LYS A 2 -5.69 -5.65 -11.82
N LEU A 3 -5.28 -6.43 -10.83
CA LEU A 3 -4.64 -5.97 -9.60
C LEU A 3 -3.13 -6.05 -9.82
N LEU A 4 -2.43 -4.93 -9.72
CA LEU A 4 -1.00 -4.85 -9.99
C LEU A 4 -0.19 -4.94 -8.70
N SER A 5 -0.63 -4.29 -7.63
CA SER A 5 0.03 -4.41 -6.33
C SER A 5 -0.93 -4.17 -5.15
N LEU A 6 -0.56 -4.77 -4.02
CA LEU A 6 -1.11 -4.54 -2.70
C LEU A 6 0.07 -4.39 -1.74
N ILE A 7 0.20 -3.23 -1.12
CA ILE A 7 1.28 -2.94 -0.17
C ILE A 7 0.68 -2.34 1.08
N ILE A 8 1.07 -2.86 2.24
CA ILE A 8 0.67 -2.34 3.54
C ILE A 8 1.87 -1.65 4.18
N TYR A 9 1.63 -0.42 4.61
CA TYR A 9 2.59 0.43 5.27
C TYR A 9 2.15 0.73 6.71
N ARG A 10 3.13 0.94 7.59
CA ARG A 10 2.93 1.71 8.80
C ARG A 10 3.06 3.19 8.45
N TRP A 11 2.01 3.95 8.73
CA TRP A 11 1.97 5.37 8.43
C TRP A 11 2.99 6.14 9.26
N GLN A 12 3.76 7.00 8.59
CA GLN A 12 4.62 8.04 9.14
C GLN A 12 4.64 9.23 8.17
N GLU A 13 4.72 10.45 8.70
CA GLU A 13 4.62 11.70 7.91
C GLU A 13 5.70 11.80 6.82
N ASP A 14 6.96 11.50 7.16
CA ASP A 14 8.06 11.61 6.19
C ASP A 14 8.31 10.30 5.44
N ASN A 15 8.24 9.17 6.14
CA ASN A 15 8.76 7.91 5.62
C ASN A 15 7.96 6.69 6.08
N SER A 16 6.78 6.49 5.49
CA SER A 16 5.94 5.33 5.78
C SER A 16 6.74 4.02 5.59
N LEU A 17 6.69 3.14 6.58
CA LEU A 17 7.49 1.90 6.62
C LEU A 17 6.74 0.79 5.91
N GLU A 18 7.38 0.12 4.95
CA GLU A 18 6.80 -1.04 4.25
C GLU A 18 6.73 -2.23 5.22
N LEU A 19 5.54 -2.82 5.38
CA LEU A 19 5.34 -4.01 6.22
C LEU A 19 5.17 -5.25 5.35
N VAL A 20 4.27 -5.17 4.37
CA VAL A 20 3.92 -6.28 3.49
C VAL A 20 3.84 -5.77 2.08
N THR A 21 4.45 -6.49 1.15
CA THR A 21 4.44 -6.17 -0.28
C THR A 21 3.99 -7.37 -1.08
N CYS A 22 3.04 -7.16 -1.98
CA CYS A 22 2.52 -8.14 -2.92
C CYS A 22 2.35 -7.45 -4.28
N GLU A 23 2.90 -8.04 -5.33
CA GLU A 23 2.92 -7.46 -6.66
C GLU A 23 2.73 -8.54 -7.72
N GLU A 24 1.99 -8.18 -8.76
CA GLU A 24 1.66 -9.03 -9.89
C GLU A 24 2.03 -8.24 -11.16
N LEU A 25 3.25 -8.47 -11.67
CA LEU A 25 3.77 -7.80 -12.87
C LEU A 25 3.99 -8.77 -14.04
N THR A 26 3.44 -9.99 -13.98
CA THR A 26 3.65 -10.99 -15.03
C THR A 26 3.04 -10.57 -16.36
N SER A 27 2.02 -9.72 -16.32
CA SER A 27 1.39 -9.08 -17.48
C SER A 27 2.35 -8.17 -18.28
N PHE A 28 3.46 -7.73 -17.70
CA PHE A 28 4.45 -6.87 -18.35
C PHE A 28 5.65 -7.68 -18.86
N SER A 29 6.33 -7.13 -19.88
CA SER A 29 7.58 -7.70 -20.42
C SER A 29 8.64 -7.82 -19.33
N PHE A 30 9.38 -8.94 -19.33
CA PHE A 30 10.39 -9.27 -18.32
C PHE A 30 11.36 -8.12 -18.05
N PHE A 31 11.83 -7.44 -19.10
CA PHE A 31 12.79 -6.33 -19.01
C PHE A 31 12.24 -5.08 -18.31
N HIS A 32 10.92 -4.87 -18.32
CA HIS A 32 10.29 -3.72 -17.68
C HIS A 32 9.88 -3.98 -16.23
N ARG A 33 9.85 -5.24 -15.77
CA ARG A 33 9.35 -5.61 -14.44
C ARG A 33 10.19 -5.03 -13.30
N GLY A 34 11.51 -5.00 -13.44
CA GLY A 34 12.43 -4.47 -12.41
C GLY A 34 12.19 -2.99 -12.13
N PRO A 35 12.35 -2.11 -13.14
CA PRO A 35 12.08 -0.69 -12.99
C PRO A 35 10.64 -0.39 -12.55
N LEU A 36 9.66 -1.14 -13.06
CA LEU A 36 8.26 -0.95 -12.71
C LEU A 36 7.97 -1.28 -11.25
N ARG A 37 8.56 -2.34 -10.70
CA ARG A 37 8.48 -2.69 -9.28
C ARG A 37 8.96 -1.55 -8.39
N GLU A 38 10.15 -1.02 -8.66
CA GLU A 38 10.73 0.09 -7.89
C GLU A 38 9.84 1.33 -7.98
N HIS A 39 9.35 1.64 -9.19
CA HIS A 39 8.44 2.74 -9.43
C HIS A 39 7.14 2.61 -8.63
N ILE A 40 6.52 1.41 -8.62
CA ILE A 40 5.30 1.12 -7.87
C ILE A 40 5.54 1.27 -6.37
N LYS A 41 6.63 0.71 -5.83
CA LYS A 41 6.95 0.80 -4.40
C LYS A 41 7.19 2.25 -3.96
N PHE A 42 7.98 3.00 -4.73
CA PHE A 42 8.30 4.39 -4.42
C PHE A 42 7.03 5.26 -4.38
N HIS A 43 6.19 5.17 -5.42
CA HIS A 43 4.95 5.93 -5.47
C HIS A 43 3.96 5.48 -4.41
N SER A 44 3.82 4.18 -4.17
CA SER A 44 2.91 3.65 -3.15
C SER A 44 3.30 4.15 -1.75
N ARG A 45 4.60 4.23 -1.46
CA ARG A 45 5.13 4.79 -0.21
C ARG A 45 4.84 6.28 -0.07
N LEU A 46 5.07 7.05 -1.14
CA LEU A 46 4.80 8.50 -1.18
C LEU A 46 3.30 8.80 -0.99
N ILE A 47 2.44 7.98 -1.60
CA ILE A 47 0.99 8.10 -1.44
C ILE A 47 0.58 7.74 -0.02
N ALA A 48 1.16 6.70 0.57
CA ALA A 48 0.87 6.29 1.93
C ALA A 48 1.24 7.39 2.94
N SER A 49 2.43 8.02 2.81
CA SER A 49 2.84 9.11 3.70
C SER A 49 1.95 10.35 3.58
N ARG A 50 1.53 10.68 2.36
CA ARG A 50 0.61 11.80 2.09
C ARG A 50 -0.87 11.52 2.41
N THR A 51 -1.23 10.29 2.75
CA THR A 51 -2.59 9.93 3.14
C THR A 51 -2.71 10.00 4.67
N PRO A 52 -3.25 11.08 5.25
CA PRO A 52 -3.34 11.19 6.70
C PRO A 52 -4.28 10.12 7.29
N PRO A 53 -4.13 9.81 8.60
CA PRO A 53 -4.94 8.79 9.26
C PRO A 53 -6.44 9.07 9.13
N GLY A 54 -7.23 8.07 8.75
CA GLY A 54 -8.68 8.17 8.59
C GLY A 54 -9.15 8.59 7.19
N GLN A 55 -8.24 8.89 6.26
CA GLN A 55 -8.59 9.31 4.91
C GLN A 55 -8.43 8.20 3.87
N ARG A 56 -9.25 8.30 2.81
CA ARG A 56 -9.10 7.58 1.55
C ARG A 56 -8.54 8.51 0.52
N GLN A 57 -7.58 8.05 -0.25
CA GLN A 57 -7.08 8.76 -1.42
C GLN A 57 -7.14 7.86 -2.65
N SER A 58 -7.42 8.47 -3.79
CA SER A 58 -7.34 7.84 -5.10
C SER A 58 -6.47 8.72 -5.99
N ILE A 59 -5.38 8.17 -6.48
CA ILE A 59 -4.40 8.90 -7.27
C ILE A 59 -4.21 8.14 -8.58
N ASP A 60 -4.35 8.85 -9.69
CA ASP A 60 -4.05 8.31 -11.00
C ASP A 60 -2.54 8.16 -11.15
N PHE A 61 -2.10 6.97 -11.54
CA PHE A 61 -0.68 6.71 -11.80
C PHE A 61 -0.31 7.20 -13.19
N ASP A 62 0.89 7.77 -13.29
CA ASP A 62 1.44 8.18 -14.58
C ASP A 62 1.66 6.96 -15.50
N GLN A 63 1.79 7.20 -16.81
CA GLN A 63 2.07 6.20 -17.85
C GLN A 63 0.95 5.17 -18.13
N ASN A 64 -0.31 5.50 -17.84
CA ASN A 64 -1.47 4.60 -18.07
C ASN A 64 -1.42 3.26 -17.31
N LEU A 65 -0.68 3.18 -16.20
CA LEU A 65 -0.63 1.98 -15.37
C LEU A 65 -1.95 1.73 -14.62
N GLY A 66 -2.72 2.80 -14.36
CA GLY A 66 -4.04 2.72 -13.75
C GLY A 66 -4.22 3.68 -12.58
N LYS A 67 -4.90 3.22 -11.54
CA LYS A 67 -5.25 4.02 -10.36
C LYS A 67 -4.75 3.37 -9.08
N CYS A 68 -4.26 4.19 -8.17
CA CYS A 68 -3.80 3.79 -6.87
C CYS A 68 -4.80 4.23 -5.81
N TYR A 69 -5.29 3.27 -5.03
CA TYR A 69 -6.22 3.50 -3.93
C TYR A 69 -5.50 3.29 -2.61
N SER A 70 -5.49 4.33 -1.77
CA SER A 70 -4.86 4.33 -0.46
C SER A 70 -5.91 4.50 0.63
N TRP A 71 -5.85 3.65 1.66
CA TRP A 71 -6.70 3.72 2.84
C TRP A 71 -5.85 3.68 4.10
N SER A 72 -5.79 4.81 4.81
CA SER A 72 -5.14 4.92 6.10
C SER A 72 -6.16 4.63 7.20
N HIS A 73 -6.07 3.46 7.83
CA HIS A 73 -6.93 3.08 8.94
C HIS A 73 -6.30 3.53 10.27
N PRO A 74 -6.86 4.56 10.94
CA PRO A 74 -6.37 5.02 12.22
C PRO A 74 -6.67 3.97 13.29
N GLU A 75 -5.84 3.88 14.31
CA GLU A 75 -6.11 3.06 15.49
C GLU A 75 -6.12 3.93 16.73
N ALA A 76 -6.96 3.58 17.71
CA ALA A 76 -7.04 4.31 18.97
C ALA A 76 -5.81 4.08 19.87
N ASN A 77 -5.27 2.85 19.87
CA ASN A 77 -4.22 2.40 20.79
C ASN A 77 -3.05 1.72 20.06
N GLY A 78 -2.65 2.23 18.89
CA GLY A 78 -1.53 1.63 18.13
C GLY A 78 -1.19 2.36 16.84
N PRO A 79 -0.23 1.82 16.06
CA PRO A 79 0.25 2.46 14.84
C PRO A 79 -0.85 2.51 13.77
N THR A 80 -0.94 3.66 13.09
CA THR A 80 -1.81 3.78 11.91
C THR A 80 -1.24 2.92 10.79
N LEU A 81 -2.11 2.12 10.17
CA LEU A 81 -1.76 1.27 9.03
C LEU A 81 -2.39 1.85 7.78
N THR A 82 -1.63 1.89 6.70
CA THR A 82 -2.06 2.39 5.40
C THR A 82 -1.90 1.31 4.36
N ALA A 83 -2.99 0.91 3.72
CA ALA A 83 -2.95 -0.02 2.61
C ALA A 83 -3.08 0.73 1.30
N THR A 84 -2.16 0.43 0.39
CA THR A 84 -2.09 0.99 -0.96
C THR A 84 -2.30 -0.12 -1.97
N VAL A 85 -3.26 0.09 -2.87
CA VAL A 85 -3.67 -0.88 -3.88
C VAL A 85 -3.54 -0.25 -5.25
N LEU A 86 -2.64 -0.77 -6.08
CA LEU A 86 -2.51 -0.35 -7.47
C LEU A 86 -3.32 -1.29 -8.36
N VAL A 87 -4.24 -0.71 -9.11
CA VAL A 87 -5.13 -1.43 -10.02
C VAL A 87 -5.16 -0.76 -11.38
N ASP A 88 -5.55 -1.53 -12.37
CA ASP A 88 -5.91 -1.04 -13.70
C ASP A 88 -7.11 -0.06 -13.66
N GLY A 89 -7.24 0.82 -14.65
CA GLY A 89 -8.24 1.90 -14.67
C GLY A 89 -9.70 1.42 -14.71
N GLU A 90 -9.93 0.21 -15.23
CA GLU A 90 -11.25 -0.42 -15.29
C GLU A 90 -11.66 -1.11 -13.96
N TYR A 91 -10.76 -1.18 -12.99
CA TYR A 91 -11.03 -1.89 -11.73
C TYR A 91 -11.97 -1.07 -10.84
N PRO A 92 -13.07 -1.64 -10.31
CA PRO A 92 -14.02 -0.88 -9.51
C PRO A 92 -13.41 -0.38 -8.19
N MET A 93 -13.49 0.94 -7.97
CA MET A 93 -13.01 1.61 -6.75
C MET A 93 -13.52 0.95 -5.46
N ARG A 94 -14.80 0.57 -5.39
CA ARG A 94 -15.40 -0.04 -4.20
C ARG A 94 -14.71 -1.35 -3.82
N VAL A 95 -14.35 -2.14 -4.81
CA VAL A 95 -13.68 -3.44 -4.60
C VAL A 95 -12.24 -3.21 -4.13
N ALA A 96 -11.55 -2.21 -4.68
CA ALA A 96 -10.18 -1.88 -4.27
C ALA A 96 -10.12 -1.44 -2.80
N PHE A 97 -11.04 -0.57 -2.37
CA PHE A 97 -11.11 -0.14 -0.96
C PHE A 97 -11.58 -1.25 -0.02
N ALA A 98 -12.50 -2.13 -0.45
CA ALA A 98 -12.90 -3.28 0.34
C ALA A 98 -11.71 -4.23 0.56
N LEU A 99 -10.92 -4.49 -0.49
CA LEU A 99 -9.70 -5.29 -0.42
C LEU A 99 -8.66 -4.65 0.50
N ALA A 100 -8.45 -3.34 0.42
CA ALA A 100 -7.53 -2.61 1.30
C ALA A 100 -7.94 -2.73 2.79
N ALA A 101 -9.25 -2.61 3.07
CA ALA A 101 -9.79 -2.73 4.42
C ALA A 101 -9.64 -4.16 4.98
N GLU A 102 -9.96 -5.18 4.18
CA GLU A 102 -9.80 -6.58 4.56
C GLU A 102 -8.33 -6.95 4.77
N ALA A 103 -7.42 -6.46 3.91
CA ALA A 103 -5.99 -6.70 4.06
C ALA A 103 -5.44 -6.15 5.39
N ILE A 104 -5.85 -4.94 5.78
CA ILE A 104 -5.51 -4.34 7.08
C ILE A 104 -6.11 -5.17 8.23
N ARG A 105 -7.35 -5.63 8.10
CA ARG A 105 -8.01 -6.46 9.12
C ARG A 105 -7.24 -7.76 9.35
N ILE A 106 -6.92 -8.49 8.28
CA ILE A 106 -6.18 -9.75 8.33
C ILE A 106 -4.79 -9.53 8.94
N LEU A 107 -4.08 -8.48 8.53
CA LEU A 107 -2.75 -8.19 9.07
C LEU A 107 -2.80 -7.97 10.59
N ARG A 108 -3.82 -7.25 11.07
CA ARG A 108 -4.01 -7.00 12.51
C ARG A 108 -4.39 -8.24 13.30
N GLU A 109 -5.15 -9.14 12.71
CA GLU A 109 -5.49 -10.42 13.34
C GLU A 109 -4.27 -11.35 13.42
N THR A 110 -3.38 -11.26 12.42
CA THR A 110 -2.23 -12.17 12.29
C THR A 110 -0.99 -11.69 13.06
N VAL A 111 -0.76 -10.37 13.13
CA VAL A 111 0.46 -9.78 13.69
C VAL A 111 0.14 -9.05 15.00
N PRO A 112 0.75 -9.48 16.15
CA PRO A 112 0.64 -8.76 17.41
C PRO A 112 1.19 -7.34 17.30
N LYS A 113 0.56 -6.38 18.01
CA LYS A 113 0.90 -4.94 17.94
C LYS A 113 2.38 -4.66 18.26
N ASP A 114 2.96 -5.43 19.18
CA ASP A 114 4.35 -5.26 19.61
C ASP A 114 5.35 -5.50 18.47
N THR A 115 5.05 -6.40 17.52
CA THR A 115 5.95 -6.72 16.41
C THR A 115 6.05 -5.58 15.38
N VAL A 116 5.00 -4.76 15.26
CA VAL A 116 4.97 -3.61 14.34
C VAL A 116 5.84 -2.47 14.85
N GLU A 117 6.20 -2.46 16.14
CA GLU A 117 7.13 -1.49 16.74
C GLU A 117 8.60 -1.87 16.53
N VAL A 118 8.93 -3.16 16.52
CA VAL A 118 10.32 -3.66 16.52
C VAL A 118 11.06 -3.36 15.20
N ILE A 119 10.36 -3.25 14.07
CA ILE A 119 10.99 -2.97 12.76
C ILE A 119 11.61 -1.56 12.70
N VAL A 120 11.29 -0.68 13.66
CA VAL A 120 11.86 0.68 13.76
C VAL A 120 13.29 0.68 14.33
N GLY A 121 13.76 -0.42 14.93
CA GLY A 121 15.00 -0.45 15.71
C GLY A 121 16.28 -0.95 15.02
N SER A 122 16.26 -1.28 13.72
CA SER A 122 17.39 -1.95 13.06
C SER A 122 18.03 -1.18 11.89
N GLU A 123 18.12 0.14 11.98
CA GLU A 123 19.05 0.93 11.18
C GLU A 123 19.75 1.97 12.08
N LEU A 124 20.76 1.50 12.82
CA LEU A 124 21.91 2.30 13.29
C LEU A 124 23.15 1.82 12.54
#